data_AF-A0A520ZL14-F1
#
_entry.id   AF-A0A520ZL14-F1
#
_cell.length_a   1.000
_cell.length_b   1.000
_cell.length_c   1.000
_cell.angle_alpha   90.00
_cell.angle_beta   90.00
_cell.angle_gamma   90.00
#
_symmetry.space_group_name_H-M   'P 1'
#
loop_
_entity.id
_entity.type
_entity.pdbx_description
1 polymer ?
#
loop_
_entity_poly.entity_id
_entity_poly.type
_entity_poly.pdbx_seq_one_letter_code
_entity_poly.pdbx_strand_id
1 'polypeptide(L)' 'SVLKAPDIPSVLVELGFLSSARDRAKLADPEWRAKAAEGIRDGLRLWVQEDAIRAQLVRQ' A
#
# COMPACT_ATOMS: atom_id res chain seq x y z
N SER A 1 -8.23 0.17 -17.14
CA SER A 1 -7.19 -0.45 -16.29
C SER A 1 -6.35 0.69 -15.70
N VAL A 2 -6.16 0.65 -14.38
CA VAL A 2 -5.65 1.75 -13.53
C VAL A 2 -4.15 1.64 -13.22
N LEU A 3 -3.50 0.52 -13.57
CA LEU A 3 -2.07 0.27 -13.38
C LEU A 3 -1.40 0.23 -14.76
N LYS A 4 -1.28 1.40 -15.41
CA LYS A 4 -0.81 1.49 -16.80
C LYS A 4 0.43 2.35 -17.01
N ALA A 5 0.84 3.13 -16.01
CA ALA A 5 2.04 3.95 -16.12
C ALA A 5 3.27 3.03 -16.07
N PRO A 6 4.06 2.90 -17.16
CA PRO A 6 5.21 2.01 -17.20
C PRO A 6 6.41 2.55 -16.40
N ASP A 7 6.42 3.84 -16.12
CA ASP A 7 7.49 4.62 -15.49
C ASP A 7 7.24 4.93 -14.01
N ILE A 8 6.03 4.66 -13.51
CA ILE A 8 5.65 4.91 -12.11
C ILE A 8 5.28 3.58 -11.44
N PRO A 9 6.03 3.13 -10.42
CA PRO A 9 5.65 1.98 -9.61
C PRO A 9 4.24 2.15 -9.04
N SER A 10 3.35 1.23 -9.37
CA SER A 10 1.92 1.36 -9.06
C SER A 10 1.38 0.05 -8.48
N VAL A 11 0.59 0.13 -7.42
CA VAL A 11 -0.10 -1.01 -6.80
C VAL A 11 -1.55 -0.67 -6.48
N LEU A 12 -2.42 -1.67 -6.53
CA LEU A 12 -3.80 -1.60 -6.03
C LEU A 12 -3.89 -2.48 -4.79
N VAL A 13 -4.37 -1.90 -3.69
CA VAL A 13 -4.55 -2.62 -2.42
C VAL A 13 -6.03 -2.81 -2.14
N GLU A 14 -6.46 -4.06 -1.99
CA GLU A 14 -7.80 -4.40 -1.54
C GLU A 14 -7.80 -4.58 -0.03
N LEU A 15 -8.54 -3.72 0.69
CA LEU A 15 -8.58 -3.71 2.15
C LEU A 15 -9.59 -4.70 2.77
N GLY A 16 -10.49 -5.24 1.95
CA GLY A 16 -11.51 -6.22 2.35
C GLY A 16 -12.72 -6.21 1.43
N PHE A 17 -13.66 -7.12 1.68
CA PHE A 17 -14.84 -7.29 0.84
C PHE A 17 -16.07 -6.60 1.41
N LEU A 18 -16.72 -5.75 0.60
CA LEU A 18 -18.01 -5.16 1.00
C LEU A 18 -19.14 -6.20 1.11
N SER A 19 -19.00 -7.41 0.60
CA SER A 19 -19.97 -8.50 0.82
C SER A 19 -19.79 -9.20 2.17
N SER A 20 -18.61 -9.10 2.79
CA SER A 20 -18.29 -9.66 4.10
C SER A 20 -18.78 -8.73 5.21
N ALA A 21 -19.66 -9.22 6.08
CA ALA A 21 -20.14 -8.44 7.23
C ALA A 21 -19.00 -8.01 8.16
N ARG A 22 -18.01 -8.90 8.35
CA ARG A 22 -16.82 -8.64 9.16
C ARG A 22 -15.96 -7.52 8.57
N ASP A 23 -15.72 -7.57 7.26
CA ASP A 23 -14.85 -6.56 6.62
C ASP A 23 -15.57 -5.24 6.45
N ARG A 24 -16.88 -5.25 6.13
CA ARG A 24 -17.70 -4.05 6.16
C ARG A 24 -17.64 -3.33 7.51
N ALA A 25 -17.73 -4.07 8.62
CA ALA A 25 -17.66 -3.47 9.95
C ALA A 25 -16.30 -2.78 10.18
N LYS A 26 -15.20 -3.44 9.79
CA LYS A 26 -13.85 -2.84 9.84
C LYS A 26 -13.71 -1.62 8.95
N LEU A 27 -14.23 -1.67 7.72
CA LEU A 27 -14.17 -0.55 6.77
C LEU A 27 -14.98 0.66 7.26
N ALA A 28 -16.05 0.43 8.04
CA ALA A 28 -16.83 1.49 8.68
C ALA A 28 -16.19 2.05 9.96
N ASP A 29 -15.30 1.30 10.62
CA ASP A 29 -14.62 1.69 11.86
C ASP A 29 -13.47 2.70 11.60
N PRO A 30 -13.53 3.93 12.16
CA PRO A 30 -12.49 4.94 11.97
C PRO A 30 -11.13 4.56 12.58
N GLU A 31 -11.09 3.86 13.72
CA GLU A 31 -9.83 3.45 14.34
C GLU A 31 -9.15 2.35 13.52
N TRP A 32 -9.94 1.42 13.00
CA TRP A 32 -9.41 0.39 12.11
C TRP A 32 -8.84 1.01 10.83
N ARG A 33 -9.56 1.97 10.22
CA ARG A 33 -9.06 2.69 9.03
C ARG A 33 -7.77 3.46 9.30
N ALA A 34 -7.64 4.08 10.47
CA ALA A 34 -6.41 4.77 10.85
C ALA A 34 -5.22 3.80 10.88
N LYS A 35 -5.38 2.64 11.51
CA LYS A 35 -4.34 1.59 11.54
C LYS A 35 -3.99 1.05 10.16
N ALA A 36 -4.99 0.85 9.30
CA ALA A 36 -4.75 0.43 7.92
C ALA A 36 -3.93 1.47 7.13
N ALA A 37 -4.25 2.75 7.27
CA ALA A 37 -3.51 3.84 6.64
C ALA A 37 -2.06 3.95 7.17
N GLU A 38 -1.86 3.76 8.47
CA GLU A 38 -0.53 3.70 9.09
C GLU A 38 0.31 2.57 8.51
N GLY A 39 -0.25 1.36 8.39
CA GLY A 39 0.42 0.22 7.78
C GLY A 39 0.82 0.46 6.32
N ILE A 40 -0.06 1.09 5.53
CA ILE A 40 0.26 1.46 4.13
C ILE A 40 1.40 2.48 4.09
N ARG A 41 1.34 3.53 4.92
CA ARG A 41 2.39 4.55 5.01
C ARG A 41 3.74 3.93 5.35
N ASP A 42 3.77 3.04 6.33
CA ASP A 42 5.02 2.45 6.80
C ASP A 42 5.59 1.47 5.77
N GLY A 43 4.74 0.73 5.05
CA GLY A 43 5.14 -0.07 3.89
C GLY A 43 5.76 0.77 2.77
N LEU A 44 5.17 1.94 2.45
CA LEU A 44 5.74 2.86 1.45
C LEU A 44 7.10 3.42 1.89
N ARG A 45 7.27 3.75 3.16
CA ARG A 45 8.55 4.23 3.71
C ARG A 45 9.63 3.16 3.58
N LEU A 46 9.30 1.91 3.92
CA LEU A 46 10.23 0.79 3.78
C LEU A 46 10.61 0.59 2.30
N TRP A 47 9.62 0.58 1.40
CA TRP A 47 9.87 0.42 -0.02
C TRP A 47 10.80 1.50 -0.59
N VAL A 48 10.58 2.78 -0.26
CA VAL A 48 11.45 3.88 -0.71
C VAL A 48 12.90 3.70 -0.23
N GLN A 49 13.10 3.23 1.00
CA GLN A 49 14.44 2.96 1.53
C GLN A 49 15.13 1.83 0.77
N GLU A 50 14.43 0.72 0.54
CA GLU A 50 14.94 -0.42 -0.22
C GLU A 50 15.24 -0.06 -1.68
N ASP A 51 14.37 0.71 -2.31
CA ASP A 51 14.52 1.15 -3.70
C ASP A 51 15.77 2.03 -3.87
N ALA A 52 15.98 2.99 -2.96
CA ALA A 52 17.18 3.84 -2.96
C ALA A 52 18.48 3.02 -2.83
N ILE A 53 18.48 2.00 -1.96
CA ILE A 53 19.62 1.09 -1.78
C ILE A 53 19.88 0.30 -3.07
N ARG A 54 18.83 -0.29 -3.68
CA ARG A 54 18.96 -1.04 -4.94
C ARG A 54 19.49 -0.16 -6.06
N ALA A 55 18.98 1.07 -6.18
CA ALA A 55 19.43 2.01 -7.19
C ALA A 55 20.92 2.39 -7.04
N GLN A 56 21.46 2.38 -5.81
CA GLN A 56 22.88 2.63 -5.56
C GLN A 56 23.76 1.44 -5.95
N LEU A 57 23.28 0.20 -5.78
CA LEU A 57 24.00 -1.01 -6.18
C LEU A 57 24.12 -1.16 -7.70
N VAL A 58 23.10 -0.74 -8.46
CA VAL A 58 23.09 -0.81 -9.93
C VAL A 58 24.07 0.20 -10.58
N ARG A 59 24.51 1.23 -9.84
CA ARG A 59 25.43 2.27 -10.33
C ARG A 59 26.91 1.99 -10.07
N GLN A 60 27.24 0.87 -9.42
CA GLN A 60 28.61 0.38 -9.22
C GLN A 60 28.96 -0.68 -10.26
#